data_AF-A0A068YMA9-F1
#
_entry.id   AF-A0A068YMA9-F1
#
_cell.length_a   1.000
_cell.length_b   1.000
_cell.length_c   1.000
_cell.angle_alpha   90.00
_cell.angle_beta   90.00
_cell.angle_gamma   90.00
#
_symmetry.space_group_name_H-M   'P 1'
#
loop_
_entity.id
_entity.type
_entity.pdbx_description
1 polymer ?
#
loop_
_entity_poly.entity_id
_entity_poly.type
_entity_poly.pdbx_seq_one_letter_code
_entity_poly.pdbx_strand_id
1 'polypeptide(L)'
;MVPVLSLLAGMLSGAWLWAVWLGRRKVVSKPVLPLPGLWPLRGRLIVSSHEKEVWHSLKSIFHDHAVMVKVPILRFTQLREPPMLKSARNSDAHNQRRLNSDEWLEMLGGLYSTFTICTLEGKVVGCVDVLGKPEGSKASRELKEALLLDCGIAYTVTSAFNVPDASTLRELFLGEIPDAPADQLATRGGDSDFHADMAAFTSQQAKLAG
;
A
#
# COMPACT_ATOMS: atom_id res chain seq x y z
N MET A 1 -1.16 68.96 -28.81
CA MET A 1 -0.14 67.89 -28.99
C MET A 1 -0.06 66.92 -27.80
N VAL A 2 -0.36 67.34 -26.57
CA VAL A 2 -0.34 66.48 -25.35
C VAL A 2 -1.33 65.29 -25.35
N PRO A 3 -2.57 65.36 -25.90
CA PRO A 3 -3.49 64.22 -25.83
C PRO A 3 -3.11 63.07 -26.78
N VAL A 4 -2.35 63.35 -27.84
CA VAL A 4 -1.91 62.33 -28.80
C VAL A 4 -0.78 61.48 -28.21
N LEU A 5 0.12 62.11 -27.44
CA LEU A 5 1.20 61.38 -26.75
C LEU A 5 0.69 60.43 -25.67
N SER A 6 -0.36 60.82 -24.92
CA SER A 6 -0.94 59.98 -23.87
C SER A 6 -1.70 58.78 -24.43
N LEU A 7 -2.39 58.93 -25.56
CA LEU A 7 -3.04 57.81 -26.25
C LEU A 7 -2.03 56.78 -26.76
N LEU A 8 -0.93 57.26 -27.35
CA LEU A 8 0.15 56.39 -27.85
C LEU A 8 0.85 55.64 -26.72
N ALA A 9 1.11 56.31 -25.59
CA ALA A 9 1.68 55.68 -24.41
C ALA A 9 0.75 54.60 -23.81
N GLY A 10 -0.57 54.86 -23.80
CA GLY A 10 -1.58 53.88 -23.39
C GLY A 10 -1.64 52.64 -24.28
N MET A 11 -1.60 52.82 -25.60
CA MET A 11 -1.58 51.68 -26.54
C MET A 11 -0.30 50.86 -26.44
N LEU A 12 0.86 51.51 -26.28
CA LEU A 12 2.15 50.82 -26.15
C LEU A 12 2.23 50.00 -24.85
N SER A 13 1.79 50.57 -23.73
CA SER A 13 1.75 49.86 -22.45
C SER A 13 0.75 48.70 -22.45
N GLY A 14 -0.43 48.88 -23.05
CA GLY A 14 -1.42 47.81 -23.22
C GLY A 14 -0.90 46.67 -24.10
N ALA A 15 -0.27 46.99 -25.23
CA ALA A 15 0.34 46.00 -26.12
C ALA A 15 1.49 45.24 -25.43
N TRP A 16 2.30 45.94 -24.64
CA TRP A 16 3.39 45.32 -23.87
C TRP A 16 2.87 44.37 -22.79
N LEU A 17 1.87 44.79 -22.01
CA LEU A 17 1.23 43.92 -21.01
C LEU A 17 0.56 42.69 -21.65
N TRP A 18 -0.10 42.88 -22.79
CA TRP A 18 -0.74 41.77 -23.52
C TRP A 18 0.30 40.78 -24.08
N ALA A 19 1.40 41.28 -24.64
CA ALA A 19 2.51 40.46 -25.13
C ALA A 19 3.19 39.68 -24.00
N VAL A 20 3.41 40.30 -22.83
CA VAL A 20 3.94 39.62 -21.64
C VAL A 20 2.99 38.52 -21.16
N TRP A 21 1.68 38.78 -21.16
CA TRP A 21 0.68 37.81 -20.75
C TRP A 21 0.57 36.62 -21.71
N LEU A 22 0.65 36.86 -23.03
CA LEU A 22 0.74 35.82 -24.05
C LEU A 22 2.05 35.02 -23.98
N GLY A 23 3.16 35.70 -23.68
CA GLY A 23 4.47 35.06 -23.49
C GLY A 23 4.48 34.11 -22.30
N ARG A 24 3.86 34.49 -21.18
CA ARG A 24 3.69 33.62 -20.00
C ARG A 24 2.87 32.36 -20.28
N ARG A 25 1.99 32.37 -21.29
CA ARG A 25 1.21 31.18 -21.70
C ARG A 25 1.99 30.18 -22.56
N LYS A 26 3.12 30.59 -23.15
CA LYS A 26 3.92 29.74 -24.06
C LYS A 26 5.08 28.99 -23.40
N VAL A 27 5.29 29.11 -22.08
CA VAL A 27 6.48 28.59 -21.39
C VAL A 27 6.34 27.12 -20.92
N VAL A 28 5.19 26.46 -21.11
CA VAL A 28 5.03 25.04 -20.70
C VAL A 28 4.78 24.12 -21.89
N SER A 29 5.44 24.38 -23.01
CA SER A 29 5.61 23.34 -24.04
C SER A 29 6.80 22.49 -23.63
N LYS A 30 6.57 21.41 -22.88
CA LYS A 30 7.61 20.42 -22.56
C LYS A 30 8.28 20.01 -23.88
N PRO A 31 9.62 20.09 -24.00
CA PRO A 31 10.29 19.70 -25.23
C PRO A 31 9.97 18.22 -25.51
N VAL A 32 9.28 17.95 -26.62
CA VAL A 32 9.06 16.60 -27.10
C VAL A 32 10.42 16.09 -27.58
N LEU A 33 11.13 15.40 -26.71
CA LEU A 33 12.38 14.75 -27.04
C LEU A 33 12.09 13.68 -28.11
N PRO A 34 12.76 13.72 -29.28
CA PRO A 34 12.60 12.68 -30.28
C PRO A 34 13.02 11.34 -29.68
N LEU A 35 12.18 10.31 -29.84
CA LEU A 35 12.51 8.98 -29.34
C LEU A 35 13.80 8.50 -30.05
N PRO A 36 14.81 8.04 -29.30
CA PRO A 36 16.04 7.55 -29.91
C PRO A 36 15.72 6.32 -30.77
N GLY A 37 16.32 6.24 -31.96
CA GLY A 37 16.13 5.11 -32.88
C GLY A 37 16.69 3.78 -32.35
N LEU A 38 17.63 3.84 -31.39
CA LEU A 38 18.18 2.70 -30.66
C LEU A 38 18.26 3.04 -29.18
N TRP A 39 17.65 2.21 -28.35
CA TRP A 39 17.69 2.34 -26.91
C TRP A 39 18.92 1.60 -26.37
N PRO A 40 19.85 2.26 -25.65
CA PRO A 40 20.99 1.60 -25.02
C PRO A 40 20.58 0.86 -23.73
N LEU A 41 19.50 0.07 -23.81
CA LEU A 41 18.93 -0.66 -22.69
C LEU A 41 19.48 -2.08 -22.68
N ARG A 42 19.92 -2.53 -21.51
CA ARG A 42 20.31 -3.90 -21.25
C ARG A 42 19.33 -4.53 -20.27
N GLY A 43 18.92 -5.77 -20.53
CA GLY A 43 18.13 -6.54 -19.58
C GLY A 43 18.86 -6.68 -18.24
N ARG A 44 18.15 -6.41 -17.15
CA ARG A 44 18.68 -6.53 -15.77
C ARG A 44 17.84 -7.55 -15.01
N LEU A 45 18.50 -8.33 -14.13
CA LEU A 45 17.81 -9.16 -13.16
C LEU A 45 16.95 -8.30 -12.23
N ILE A 46 15.67 -8.64 -12.13
CA ILE A 46 14.71 -7.90 -11.31
C ILE A 46 14.94 -8.17 -9.83
N VAL A 47 15.28 -9.43 -9.49
CA VAL A 47 15.45 -9.94 -8.12
C VAL A 47 16.93 -10.15 -7.80
N SER A 48 17.37 -9.61 -6.67
CA SER A 48 18.71 -9.82 -6.07
C SER A 48 18.86 -11.23 -5.48
N SER A 49 20.09 -11.71 -5.26
CA SER A 49 20.33 -13.00 -4.59
C SER A 49 19.66 -13.08 -3.21
N HIS A 50 19.73 -12.00 -2.41
CA HIS A 50 19.09 -11.91 -1.09
C HIS A 50 17.56 -11.93 -1.20
N GLU A 51 17.01 -11.22 -2.18
CA GLU A 51 15.56 -11.19 -2.43
C GLU A 51 15.06 -12.56 -2.93
N LYS A 52 15.90 -13.33 -3.63
CA LYS A 52 15.55 -14.64 -4.19
C LYS A 52 15.21 -15.68 -3.13
N GLU A 53 15.91 -15.65 -2.00
CA GLU A 53 15.63 -16.55 -0.86
C GLU A 53 14.26 -16.26 -0.26
N VAL A 54 13.98 -14.98 0.01
CA VAL A 54 12.65 -14.52 0.46
C VAL A 54 11.57 -14.89 -0.55
N TRP A 55 11.84 -14.70 -1.85
CA TRP A 55 10.87 -15.02 -2.90
C TRP A 55 10.52 -16.51 -2.95
N HIS A 56 11.50 -17.40 -2.77
CA HIS A 56 11.24 -18.83 -2.69
C HIS A 56 10.43 -19.20 -1.46
N SER A 57 10.78 -18.64 -0.30
CA SER A 57 10.02 -18.85 0.94
C SER A 57 8.57 -18.38 0.79
N LEU A 58 8.33 -17.18 0.25
CA LEU A 58 6.97 -16.69 -0.01
C LEU A 58 6.18 -17.61 -0.94
N LYS A 59 6.79 -18.11 -2.03
CA LYS A 59 6.13 -19.06 -2.94
C LYS A 59 5.83 -20.40 -2.27
N SER A 60 6.63 -20.83 -1.28
CA SER A 60 6.34 -22.02 -0.48
C SER A 60 5.28 -21.79 0.60
N ILE A 61 5.11 -20.56 1.10
CA ILE A 61 4.10 -20.28 2.13
C ILE A 61 2.73 -20.05 1.47
N PHE A 62 2.73 -19.40 0.32
CA PHE A 62 1.55 -18.94 -0.40
C PHE A 62 1.33 -19.75 -1.68
N HIS A 63 1.08 -21.05 -1.54
CA HIS A 63 0.87 -21.94 -2.69
C HIS A 63 -0.36 -21.59 -3.54
N ASP A 64 -1.44 -21.13 -2.90
CA ASP A 64 -2.71 -20.79 -3.58
C ASP A 64 -2.79 -19.33 -4.02
N HIS A 65 -1.68 -18.59 -3.94
CA HIS A 65 -1.62 -17.17 -4.26
C HIS A 65 -0.47 -16.88 -5.24
N ALA A 66 -0.60 -15.80 -5.99
CA ALA A 66 0.45 -15.33 -6.87
C ALA A 66 1.37 -14.35 -6.12
N VAL A 67 2.69 -14.62 -6.18
CA VAL A 67 3.73 -13.74 -5.63
C VAL A 67 4.36 -12.95 -6.78
N MET A 68 3.97 -11.68 -6.90
CA MET A 68 4.45 -10.74 -7.90
C MET A 68 5.70 -10.00 -7.41
N VAL A 69 6.57 -9.59 -8.33
CA VAL A 69 7.86 -8.95 -8.04
C VAL A 69 7.86 -7.50 -8.49
N LYS A 70 8.31 -6.59 -7.62
CA LYS A 70 8.53 -5.15 -7.92
C LYS A 70 7.31 -4.44 -8.51
N VAL A 71 6.15 -4.68 -7.91
CA VAL A 71 4.90 -4.04 -8.35
C VAL A 71 4.84 -2.61 -7.77
N PRO A 72 4.64 -1.58 -8.60
CA PRO A 72 4.35 -0.24 -8.12
C PRO A 72 3.01 -0.21 -7.39
N ILE A 73 2.93 0.50 -6.26
CA ILE A 73 1.71 0.54 -5.43
C ILE A 73 0.51 1.07 -6.22
N LEU A 74 0.75 2.07 -7.08
CA LEU A 74 -0.26 2.63 -7.97
C LEU A 74 -0.94 1.61 -8.90
N ARG A 75 -0.39 0.41 -9.09
CA ARG A 75 -1.01 -0.63 -9.94
C ARG A 75 -2.15 -1.36 -9.27
N PHE A 76 -2.24 -1.29 -7.94
CA PHE A 76 -3.28 -1.99 -7.17
C PHE A 76 -3.99 -1.10 -6.14
N THR A 77 -3.61 0.17 -6.03
CA THR A 77 -4.35 1.16 -5.25
C THR A 77 -5.20 2.04 -6.18
N GLN A 78 -6.36 2.47 -5.69
CA GLN A 78 -7.24 3.40 -6.38
C GLN A 78 -7.45 4.64 -5.51
N LEU A 79 -7.22 5.81 -6.07
CA LEU A 79 -7.48 7.06 -5.37
C LEU A 79 -9.00 7.26 -5.26
N ARG A 80 -9.53 7.21 -4.04
CA ARG A 80 -10.96 7.45 -3.78
C ARG A 80 -11.26 8.94 -3.88
N GLU A 81 -12.33 9.32 -4.58
CA GLU A 81 -12.77 10.72 -4.57
C GLU A 81 -13.21 11.14 -3.15
N PRO A 82 -12.70 12.28 -2.62
CA PRO A 82 -13.12 12.74 -1.30
C PRO A 82 -14.60 13.14 -1.31
N PRO A 83 -15.39 12.70 -0.32
CA PRO A 83 -16.84 12.90 -0.30
C PRO A 83 -17.26 14.38 -0.23
N MET A 84 -16.43 15.26 0.32
CA MET A 84 -16.71 16.71 0.43
C MET A 84 -16.72 17.45 -0.92
N LEU A 85 -16.21 16.88 -2.00
CA LEU A 85 -15.99 17.60 -3.28
C LEU A 85 -17.01 17.32 -4.38
N LYS A 86 -18.08 16.56 -4.11
CA LYS A 86 -19.13 16.25 -5.11
C LYS A 86 -19.99 17.47 -5.51
N SER A 87 -19.96 18.55 -4.73
CA SER A 87 -20.84 19.72 -4.91
C SER A 87 -20.21 20.92 -5.64
N ALA A 88 -18.92 20.88 -5.99
CA ALA A 88 -18.23 22.03 -6.58
C ALA A 88 -18.24 21.97 -8.12
N ARG A 89 -19.29 22.51 -8.74
CA ARG A 89 -19.47 22.62 -10.21
C ARG A 89 -18.78 23.83 -10.83
N ASN A 90 -17.74 24.38 -10.18
CA ASN A 90 -16.98 25.53 -10.67
C ASN A 90 -15.65 25.08 -11.30
N SER A 91 -15.27 25.71 -12.41
CA SER A 91 -14.05 25.43 -13.19
C SER A 91 -12.77 25.42 -12.35
N ASP A 92 -12.71 26.29 -11.35
CA ASP A 92 -11.53 26.50 -10.52
C ASP A 92 -11.33 25.33 -9.53
N ALA A 93 -12.41 24.81 -8.95
CA ALA A 93 -12.38 23.64 -8.09
C ALA A 93 -12.02 22.36 -8.86
N HIS A 94 -12.43 22.26 -10.12
CA HIS A 94 -12.06 21.14 -11.00
C HIS A 94 -10.58 21.18 -11.39
N ASN A 95 -10.01 22.37 -11.66
CA ASN A 95 -8.57 22.51 -11.91
C ASN A 95 -7.73 22.20 -10.68
N GLN A 96 -8.15 22.67 -9.50
CA GLN A 96 -7.45 22.36 -8.25
C GLN A 96 -7.51 20.87 -7.90
N ARG A 97 -8.63 20.17 -8.21
CA ARG A 97 -8.73 18.71 -8.08
C ARG A 97 -7.67 17.99 -8.93
N ARG A 98 -7.51 18.39 -10.19
CA ARG A 98 -6.55 17.77 -11.12
C ARG A 98 -5.10 18.01 -10.69
N LEU A 99 -4.77 19.24 -10.30
CA LEU A 99 -3.44 19.59 -9.80
C LEU A 99 -3.07 18.74 -8.58
N ASN A 100 -3.96 18.67 -7.60
CA ASN A 100 -3.73 17.84 -6.42
C ASN A 100 -3.59 16.36 -6.81
N SER A 101 -4.46 15.81 -7.66
CA SER A 101 -4.36 14.40 -8.06
C SER A 101 -3.05 14.09 -8.79
N ASP A 102 -2.56 15.00 -9.63
CA ASP A 102 -1.32 14.82 -10.38
C ASP A 102 -0.11 14.84 -9.41
N GLU A 103 -0.10 15.73 -8.42
CA GLU A 103 0.91 15.77 -7.36
C GLU A 103 0.90 14.48 -6.51
N TRP A 104 -0.27 13.98 -6.12
CA TRP A 104 -0.39 12.70 -5.40
C TRP A 104 0.13 11.54 -6.25
N LEU A 105 -0.24 11.48 -7.53
CA LEU A 105 0.22 10.42 -8.43
C LEU A 105 1.74 10.47 -8.65
N GLU A 106 2.33 11.67 -8.73
CA GLU A 106 3.79 11.83 -8.81
C GLU A 106 4.48 11.32 -7.54
N MET A 107 3.97 11.69 -6.36
CA MET A 107 4.50 11.18 -5.08
C MET A 107 4.40 9.66 -4.96
N LEU A 108 3.29 9.08 -5.40
CA LEU A 108 3.05 7.64 -5.34
C LEU A 108 3.79 6.86 -6.44
N GLY A 109 4.15 7.50 -7.56
CA GLY A 109 4.81 6.88 -8.71
C GLY A 109 6.20 6.32 -8.41
N GLY A 110 6.83 6.80 -7.33
CA GLY A 110 8.11 6.30 -6.82
C GLY A 110 7.99 5.13 -5.83
N LEU A 111 6.78 4.75 -5.41
CA LEU A 111 6.59 3.73 -4.38
C LEU A 111 6.38 2.34 -5.00
N TYR A 112 7.29 1.42 -4.68
CA TYR A 112 7.28 0.03 -5.11
C TYR A 112 7.27 -0.88 -3.90
N SER A 113 6.64 -2.05 -4.00
CA SER A 113 6.88 -3.14 -3.05
C SER A 113 7.80 -4.20 -3.67
N THR A 114 8.71 -4.78 -2.88
CA THR A 114 9.62 -5.83 -3.38
C THR A 114 8.82 -7.05 -3.84
N PHE A 115 7.88 -7.51 -3.03
CA PHE A 115 6.96 -8.59 -3.36
C PHE A 115 5.52 -8.21 -3.02
N THR A 116 4.60 -8.54 -3.92
CA THR A 116 3.17 -8.35 -3.72
C THR A 116 2.49 -9.71 -3.81
N ILE A 117 1.70 -10.04 -2.80
CA ILE A 117 0.95 -11.29 -2.71
C ILE A 117 -0.48 -10.98 -3.13
N CYS A 118 -0.97 -11.68 -4.14
CA CYS A 118 -2.34 -11.55 -4.61
C CYS A 118 -3.03 -12.91 -4.74
N THR A 119 -4.34 -12.91 -4.56
CA THR A 119 -5.19 -14.05 -4.87
C THR A 119 -5.14 -14.36 -6.38
N LEU A 120 -5.53 -15.58 -6.77
CA LEU A 120 -5.64 -15.95 -8.18
C LEU A 120 -6.70 -15.12 -8.95
N GLU A 121 -7.60 -14.47 -8.23
CA GLU A 121 -8.58 -13.52 -8.79
C GLU A 121 -7.99 -12.12 -9.04
N GLY A 122 -6.75 -11.89 -8.63
CA GLY A 122 -6.04 -10.61 -8.82
C GLY A 122 -6.24 -9.60 -7.68
N LYS A 123 -6.89 -9.97 -6.58
CA LYS A 123 -6.98 -9.13 -5.37
C LYS A 123 -5.67 -9.18 -4.59
N VAL A 124 -5.07 -8.02 -4.31
CA VAL A 124 -3.87 -7.92 -3.46
C VAL A 124 -4.25 -8.15 -2.01
N VAL A 125 -3.51 -9.04 -1.36
CA VAL A 125 -3.68 -9.42 0.05
C VAL A 125 -2.58 -8.78 0.89
N GLY A 126 -1.36 -8.74 0.35
CA GLY A 126 -0.18 -8.42 1.11
C GLY A 126 0.95 -7.82 0.31
N CYS A 127 1.78 -7.02 0.97
CA CYS A 127 3.04 -6.52 0.44
C CYS A 127 4.19 -6.84 1.40
N VAL A 128 5.32 -7.27 0.85
CA VAL A 128 6.54 -7.61 1.59
C VAL A 128 7.71 -6.85 0.99
N ASP A 129 8.39 -6.06 1.81
CA ASP A 129 9.62 -5.38 1.42
C ASP A 129 10.85 -6.03 2.03
N VAL A 130 11.90 -6.20 1.22
CA VAL A 130 13.15 -6.82 1.67
C VAL A 130 14.21 -5.77 1.96
N LEU A 131 14.77 -5.81 3.17
CA LEU A 131 15.92 -5.02 3.60
C LEU A 131 17.19 -5.54 2.93
N GLY A 132 17.41 -5.17 1.67
CA GLY A 132 18.63 -5.56 0.93
C GLY A 132 19.35 -4.40 0.26
N LYS A 133 18.67 -3.27 0.07
CA LYS A 133 19.21 -2.08 -0.58
C LYS A 133 18.53 -0.84 0.04
N PRO A 134 19.22 0.28 0.26
CA PRO A 134 18.59 1.50 0.76
C PRO A 134 17.74 2.12 -0.35
N GLU A 135 16.61 1.51 -0.68
CA GLU A 135 15.69 1.97 -1.75
C GLU A 135 14.55 2.84 -1.21
N GLY A 136 14.63 3.29 0.05
CA GLY A 136 13.66 4.22 0.59
C GLY A 136 14.15 4.91 1.85
N SER A 137 13.81 6.20 1.97
CA SER A 137 13.91 6.92 3.24
C SER A 137 12.93 6.32 4.25
N LYS A 138 13.16 6.52 5.55
CA LYS A 138 12.21 6.14 6.61
C LYS A 138 10.81 6.72 6.32
N ALA A 139 10.75 7.96 5.80
CA ALA A 139 9.51 8.62 5.41
C ALA A 139 8.78 7.90 4.27
N SER A 140 9.50 7.40 3.25
CA SER A 140 8.90 6.63 2.16
C SER A 140 8.30 5.31 2.65
N ARG A 141 8.90 4.71 3.69
CA ARG A 141 8.39 3.51 4.34
C ARG A 141 7.13 3.81 5.15
N GLU A 142 7.17 4.85 5.98
CA GLU A 142 6.02 5.29 6.80
C GLU A 142 4.82 5.67 5.91
N LEU A 143 5.07 6.38 4.81
CA LEU A 143 4.03 6.71 3.82
C LEU A 143 3.43 5.44 3.21
N LYS A 144 4.27 4.49 2.78
CA LYS A 144 3.81 3.21 2.21
C LYS A 144 2.97 2.42 3.20
N GLU A 145 3.42 2.31 4.44
CA GLU A 145 2.72 1.61 5.50
C GLU A 145 1.34 2.23 5.77
N ALA A 146 1.27 3.56 5.91
CA ALA A 146 0.00 4.26 6.10
C ALA A 146 -0.96 4.05 4.91
N LEU A 147 -0.47 4.16 3.68
CA LEU A 147 -1.29 3.99 2.48
C LEU A 147 -1.83 2.56 2.33
N LEU A 148 -1.00 1.55 2.59
CA LEU A 148 -1.41 0.16 2.49
C LEU A 148 -2.40 -0.21 3.59
N LEU A 149 -2.19 0.32 4.81
CA LEU A 149 -3.13 0.18 5.92
C LEU A 149 -4.50 0.80 5.58
N ASP A 150 -4.52 2.00 5.00
CA ASP A 150 -5.77 2.64 4.53
C ASP A 150 -6.46 1.85 3.42
N CYS A 151 -5.70 1.13 2.60
CA CYS A 151 -6.22 0.23 1.57
C CYS A 151 -6.66 -1.14 2.12
N GLY A 152 -6.44 -1.42 3.42
CA GLY A 152 -6.70 -2.73 4.02
C GLY A 152 -5.77 -3.83 3.49
N ILE A 153 -4.57 -3.47 3.05
CA ILE A 153 -3.54 -4.38 2.55
C ILE A 153 -2.49 -4.54 3.63
N ALA A 154 -2.23 -5.77 4.06
CA ALA A 154 -1.21 -6.03 5.06
C ALA A 154 0.19 -5.73 4.48
N TYR A 155 1.07 -5.19 5.32
CA TYR A 155 2.41 -4.77 4.94
C TYR A 155 3.42 -5.25 5.99
N THR A 156 4.53 -5.81 5.51
CA THR A 156 5.64 -6.20 6.39
C THR A 156 6.98 -5.96 5.73
N VAL A 157 8.01 -5.84 6.56
CA VAL A 157 9.39 -5.64 6.13
C VAL A 157 10.22 -6.77 6.71
N THR A 158 10.91 -7.50 5.83
CA THR A 158 11.73 -8.65 6.19
C THR A 158 13.16 -8.47 5.73
N SER A 159 14.08 -9.22 6.33
CA SER A 159 15.46 -9.35 5.87
C SER A 159 15.66 -10.75 5.30
N ALA A 160 16.54 -10.89 4.31
CA ALA A 160 16.87 -12.21 3.76
C ALA A 160 17.37 -13.20 4.82
N PHE A 161 18.01 -12.69 5.89
CA PHE A 161 18.54 -13.51 6.98
C PHE A 161 17.51 -13.87 8.06
N ASN A 162 16.35 -13.22 8.08
CA ASN A 162 15.32 -13.42 9.09
C ASN A 162 13.94 -13.34 8.45
N VAL A 163 13.61 -14.37 7.68
CA VAL A 163 12.28 -14.53 7.11
C VAL A 163 11.34 -15.05 8.21
N PRO A 164 10.22 -14.36 8.48
CA PRO A 164 9.26 -14.83 9.48
C PRO A 164 8.71 -16.21 9.14
N ASP A 165 8.24 -16.93 10.17
CA ASP A 165 7.66 -18.26 9.98
C ASP A 165 6.42 -18.22 9.08
N ALA A 166 6.14 -19.35 8.42
CA ALA A 166 5.01 -19.53 7.53
C ALA A 166 3.67 -19.20 8.22
N SER A 167 3.50 -19.65 9.47
CA SER A 167 2.28 -19.42 10.25
C SER A 167 2.07 -17.92 10.50
N THR A 168 3.10 -17.21 10.94
CA THR A 168 3.05 -15.77 11.22
C THR A 168 2.73 -14.96 9.96
N LEU A 169 3.28 -15.33 8.81
CA LEU A 169 2.98 -14.64 7.56
C LEU A 169 1.55 -14.90 7.10
N ARG A 170 1.05 -16.14 7.21
CA ARG A 170 -0.33 -16.45 6.84
C ARG A 170 -1.34 -15.79 7.77
N GLU A 171 -1.06 -15.75 9.07
CA GLU A 171 -1.88 -15.00 10.03
C GLU A 171 -1.92 -13.51 9.68
N LEU A 172 -0.76 -12.91 9.40
CA LEU A 172 -0.67 -11.49 9.06
C LEU A 172 -1.42 -11.13 7.77
N PHE A 173 -1.31 -11.97 6.74
CA PHE A 173 -1.84 -11.67 5.40
C PHE A 173 -3.27 -12.17 5.19
N LEU A 174 -3.59 -13.36 5.67
CA LEU A 174 -4.88 -14.02 5.44
C LEU A 174 -5.81 -13.92 6.65
N GLY A 175 -5.30 -13.57 7.83
CA GLY A 175 -6.05 -13.69 9.08
C GLY A 175 -6.29 -15.14 9.50
N GLU A 176 -5.60 -16.09 8.88
CA GLU A 176 -5.61 -17.50 9.25
C GLU A 176 -4.85 -17.67 10.56
N ILE A 177 -5.58 -17.78 11.66
CA ILE A 177 -5.01 -18.26 12.92
C ILE A 177 -4.52 -19.69 12.64
N PRO A 178 -3.29 -20.07 12.98
CA PRO A 178 -2.86 -21.45 12.79
C PRO A 178 -3.88 -22.36 13.47
N ASP A 179 -4.44 -23.30 12.70
CA ASP A 179 -5.14 -24.43 13.29
C ASP A 179 -4.14 -25.08 14.25
N ALA A 180 -4.31 -24.79 15.55
CA ALA A 180 -3.60 -25.53 16.57
C ALA A 180 -3.82 -27.00 16.23
N PRO A 181 -2.77 -27.83 16.17
CA PRO A 181 -2.94 -29.23 15.82
C PRO A 181 -4.06 -29.79 16.69
N ALA A 182 -5.12 -30.28 16.04
CA ALA A 182 -6.34 -30.79 16.67
C ALA A 182 -6.09 -32.11 17.45
N ASP A 183 -4.86 -32.35 17.87
CA ASP A 183 -4.37 -33.49 18.62
C ASP A 183 -3.81 -33.02 19.98
N GLN A 184 -4.55 -32.20 20.73
CA GLN A 184 -4.38 -32.06 22.19
C GLN A 184 -5.45 -31.25 22.91
N LEU A 185 -6.68 -31.17 22.39
CA LEU A 185 -7.83 -30.96 23.28
C LEU A 185 -8.10 -32.28 24.02
N ALA A 186 -7.21 -32.62 24.95
CA ALA A 186 -7.63 -33.33 26.13
C ALA A 186 -8.73 -32.47 26.75
N THR A 187 -9.97 -32.88 26.55
CA THR A 187 -11.14 -32.40 27.27
C THR A 187 -10.81 -32.41 28.75
N ARG A 188 -10.38 -31.26 29.28
CA ARG A 188 -10.28 -30.94 30.70
C ARG A 188 -11.71 -30.73 31.22
N GLY A 189 -12.48 -31.81 31.19
CA GLY A 189 -13.89 -31.89 31.52
C GLY A 189 -14.24 -33.29 32.03
N GLY A 190 -13.29 -33.92 32.71
CA GLY A 190 -13.41 -35.27 33.23
C GLY A 190 -12.63 -35.42 34.54
N ASP A 191 -12.65 -34.39 35.37
CA ASP A 191 -12.08 -34.47 36.71
C ASP A 191 -13.13 -35.23 37.55
N SER A 192 -12.83 -36.49 37.83
CA SER A 192 -13.65 -37.47 38.55
C SER A 192 -14.01 -37.09 40.00
N ASP A 193 -13.70 -35.88 40.44
CA ASP A 193 -13.88 -35.40 41.81
C ASP A 193 -15.34 -35.06 42.13
N PHE A 194 -16.13 -34.63 41.14
CA PHE A 194 -17.54 -34.25 41.40
C PHE A 194 -18.41 -35.44 41.83
N HIS A 195 -18.17 -36.63 41.27
CA HIS A 195 -18.90 -37.83 41.68
C HIS A 195 -18.47 -38.34 43.06
N ALA A 196 -17.19 -38.16 43.42
CA ALA A 196 -16.68 -38.51 44.74
C ALA A 196 -17.27 -37.61 45.84
N ASP A 197 -17.35 -36.31 45.60
CA ASP A 197 -17.94 -35.35 46.54
C ASP A 197 -19.45 -35.56 46.72
N MET A 198 -20.17 -35.88 45.64
CA MET A 198 -21.61 -36.18 45.73
C MET A 198 -21.89 -37.48 46.51
N ALA A 199 -21.04 -38.49 46.35
CA ALA A 199 -21.15 -39.72 47.14
C ALA A 199 -20.82 -39.49 48.62
N ALA A 200 -19.82 -38.65 48.93
CA ALA A 200 -19.50 -38.28 50.29
C ALA A 200 -20.66 -37.51 50.96
N PHE A 201 -21.28 -36.57 50.24
CA PHE A 201 -22.38 -35.76 50.77
C PHE A 201 -23.63 -36.60 51.09
N THR A 202 -24.00 -37.52 50.20
CA THR A 202 -25.15 -38.41 50.43
C THR A 202 -24.93 -39.35 51.62
N SER A 203 -23.70 -39.83 51.83
CA SER A 203 -23.36 -40.67 52.99
C SER A 203 -23.43 -39.92 54.33
N GLN A 204 -23.05 -38.63 54.36
CA GLN A 204 -23.15 -37.80 55.56
C GLN A 204 -24.61 -37.49 55.90
N GLN A 205 -25.45 -37.22 54.90
CA GLN A 205 -26.85 -36.91 55.12
C GLN A 205 -27.64 -38.13 55.64
N ALA A 206 -27.32 -39.34 55.16
CA ALA A 206 -27.89 -40.58 55.67
C ALA A 206 -27.49 -40.88 57.13
N LYS A 207 -26.29 -40.44 57.56
CA LYS A 207 -25.77 -40.65 58.92
C LYS A 207 -26.33 -39.67 59.96
N LEU A 208 -26.91 -38.55 59.51
CA LEU A 208 -27.56 -37.54 60.36
C LEU A 208 -29.07 -37.77 60.52
N ALA A 209 -29.66 -38.64 59.70
CA ALA A 209 -31.11 -38.90 59.65
C ALA A 209 -31.52 -40.23 60.31
N GLY A 210 -30.59 -40.98 60.90
CA GLY A 210 -30.83 -42.20 61.69
C GLY A 210 -30.25 -42.06 63.09
#